data_AF-W6KD24-F1
#
_entry.id   AF-W6KD24-F1
#
_cell.length_a   1.000
_cell.length_b   1.000
_cell.length_c   1.000
_cell.angle_alpha   90.00
_cell.angle_beta   90.00
_cell.angle_gamma   90.00
#
_symmetry.space_group_name_H-M   'P 1'
#
loop_
_entity.id
_entity.type
_entity.pdbx_description
1 polymer ?
#
loop_
_entity_poly.entity_id
_entity_poly.type
_entity_poly.pdbx_seq_one_letter_code
_entity_poly.pdbx_strand_id
1 'polypeptide(L)'
;MEALKAKGNEFFKAAKYKEAIEWYTKAIATNPNAEAAGSLYSNRAACWQCLGEYDKAMEDSEQCIKMRPDWLKGYFRKGLALQSMNRLDEAQKTFQEALKVEPHNQEVMDKLQAINDLLRKRNQTTKPASCKTLEDAKKLGNSLFSEGKYDLAAQFYTRAIELEPRATKDKAVCYANRAACYQQTHLYSMMAEDCSAAIAIDSQNVKAYIRRAIAYEGMEKWKLALDDYNTAKQLAPSLASVSQGLLRCQRALRGGM
;
A
#
# COMPACT_ATOMS: atom_id res chain seq x y z
N MET A 1 -28.34 -31.17 16.60
CA MET A 1 -27.08 -30.44 16.45
C MET A 1 -25.90 -31.39 16.18
N GLU A 2 -25.54 -32.30 17.10
CA GLU A 2 -24.38 -33.21 16.92
C GLU A 2 -24.40 -34.04 15.63
N ALA A 3 -25.55 -34.59 15.24
CA ALA A 3 -25.68 -35.31 13.96
C ALA A 3 -25.39 -34.43 12.73
N LEU A 4 -25.72 -33.14 12.79
CA LEU A 4 -25.45 -32.18 11.71
C LEU A 4 -23.95 -31.86 11.64
N LYS A 5 -23.32 -31.64 12.80
CA LYS A 5 -21.87 -31.47 12.92
C LYS A 5 -21.10 -32.69 12.40
N ALA A 6 -21.55 -33.89 12.75
CA ALA A 6 -20.95 -35.14 12.28
C ALA A 6 -20.99 -35.27 10.76
N LYS A 7 -22.14 -34.95 10.12
CA LYS A 7 -22.25 -34.89 8.66
C LYS A 7 -21.31 -33.85 8.05
N GLY A 8 -21.24 -32.64 8.63
CA GLY A 8 -20.28 -31.62 8.20
C GLY A 8 -18.83 -32.12 8.23
N ASN A 9 -18.46 -32.82 9.30
CA ASN A 9 -17.11 -33.41 9.44
C ASN A 9 -16.85 -34.52 8.41
N GLU A 10 -17.85 -35.33 8.06
CA GLU A 10 -17.76 -36.37 7.03
C GLU A 10 -17.47 -35.76 5.66
N PHE A 11 -18.26 -34.78 5.24
CA PHE A 11 -18.02 -34.06 3.98
C PHE A 11 -16.69 -33.33 3.98
N PHE A 12 -16.25 -32.76 5.11
CA PHE A 12 -14.93 -32.14 5.24
C PHE A 12 -13.80 -33.14 4.99
N LYS A 13 -13.87 -34.34 5.60
CA LYS A 13 -12.88 -35.41 5.37
C LYS A 13 -12.86 -35.89 3.92
N ALA A 14 -14.01 -35.87 3.26
CA ALA A 14 -14.16 -36.17 1.84
C ALA A 14 -13.75 -35.01 0.90
N ALA A 15 -13.17 -33.92 1.44
CA ALA A 15 -12.82 -32.69 0.71
C ALA A 15 -14.00 -32.02 -0.03
N LYS A 16 -15.24 -32.35 0.35
CA LYS A 16 -16.48 -31.77 -0.16
C LYS A 16 -16.88 -30.55 0.67
N TYR A 17 -16.10 -29.48 0.51
CA TYR A 17 -16.16 -28.33 1.41
C TYR A 17 -17.47 -27.55 1.34
N LYS A 18 -18.11 -27.44 0.16
CA LYS A 18 -19.39 -26.74 0.00
C LYS A 18 -20.50 -27.45 0.77
N GLU A 19 -20.58 -28.77 0.64
CA GLU A 19 -21.53 -29.60 1.37
C GLU A 19 -21.26 -29.57 2.87
N ALA A 20 -19.99 -29.61 3.30
CA ALA A 20 -19.62 -29.46 4.70
C ALA A 20 -20.12 -28.12 5.29
N ILE A 21 -19.96 -27.03 4.54
CA ILE A 21 -20.44 -25.68 4.92
C ILE A 21 -21.95 -25.67 5.11
N GLU A 22 -22.72 -26.30 4.22
CA GLU A 22 -24.18 -26.39 4.37
C GLU A 22 -24.57 -27.08 5.67
N TRP A 23 -23.92 -28.20 6.00
CA TRP A 23 -24.20 -28.94 7.23
C TRP A 23 -23.79 -28.18 8.49
N TYR A 24 -22.63 -27.51 8.49
CA TYR A 24 -22.24 -26.64 9.60
C TYR A 24 -23.19 -25.46 9.76
N THR A 25 -23.66 -24.87 8.65
CA THR A 25 -24.63 -23.76 8.68
C THR A 25 -25.95 -24.21 9.27
N LYS A 26 -26.47 -25.39 8.87
CA LYS A 26 -27.65 -26.01 9.49
C LYS A 26 -27.43 -26.27 10.98
N ALA A 27 -26.24 -26.73 11.39
CA ALA A 27 -25.92 -26.95 12.80
C ALA A 27 -25.90 -25.64 13.61
N ILE A 28 -25.31 -24.57 13.08
CA ILE A 28 -25.29 -23.23 13.70
C ILE A 28 -26.71 -22.68 13.86
N ALA A 29 -27.58 -22.88 12.86
CA ALA A 29 -28.98 -22.45 12.92
C ALA A 29 -29.83 -23.15 14.00
N THR A 30 -29.33 -24.22 14.63
CA THR A 30 -29.98 -24.85 15.79
C THR A 30 -29.77 -24.08 17.10
N ASN A 31 -29.14 -22.91 17.05
CA ASN A 31 -28.79 -22.07 18.21
C ASN A 31 -28.02 -22.85 19.29
N PRO A 32 -26.85 -23.42 18.94
CA PRO A 32 -26.02 -24.14 19.90
C PRO A 32 -25.51 -23.20 21.01
N ASN A 33 -25.11 -23.79 22.14
CA ASN A 33 -24.38 -23.05 23.16
C ASN A 33 -23.03 -22.53 22.61
N ALA A 34 -22.41 -21.60 23.34
CA ALA A 34 -21.18 -20.93 22.91
C ALA A 34 -20.05 -21.92 22.55
N GLU A 35 -19.90 -23.00 23.31
CA GLU A 35 -18.85 -23.99 23.08
C GLU A 35 -19.02 -24.71 21.72
N ALA A 36 -20.23 -25.22 21.46
CA ALA A 36 -20.54 -25.90 20.21
C ALA A 36 -20.58 -24.92 19.03
N ALA A 37 -21.09 -23.70 19.23
CA ALA A 37 -21.07 -22.64 18.23
C ALA A 37 -19.63 -22.34 17.78
N GLY A 38 -18.71 -22.12 18.74
CA GLY A 38 -17.30 -21.88 18.44
C GLY A 38 -16.68 -23.00 17.61
N SER A 39 -16.92 -24.26 17.97
CA SER A 39 -16.43 -25.41 17.18
C SER A 39 -16.98 -25.45 15.76
N LEU A 40 -18.26 -25.10 15.57
CA LEU A 40 -18.90 -25.09 14.25
C LEU A 40 -18.36 -23.97 13.37
N TYR A 41 -18.24 -22.76 13.92
CA TYR A 41 -17.63 -21.63 13.22
C TYR A 41 -16.17 -21.93 12.85
N SER A 42 -15.38 -22.50 13.75
CA SER A 42 -13.99 -22.90 13.44
C SER A 42 -13.91 -23.94 12.31
N ASN A 43 -14.86 -24.88 12.23
CA ASN A 43 -14.86 -25.90 11.19
C ASN A 43 -15.33 -25.33 9.85
N ARG A 44 -16.34 -24.46 9.86
CA ARG A 44 -16.82 -23.79 8.65
C ARG A 44 -15.79 -22.80 8.09
N ALA A 45 -15.06 -22.08 8.95
CA ALA A 45 -13.91 -21.28 8.56
C ALA A 45 -12.84 -22.11 7.84
N ALA A 46 -12.57 -23.34 8.30
CA ALA A 46 -11.62 -24.23 7.63
C ALA A 46 -12.09 -24.61 6.22
N CYS A 47 -13.38 -24.87 6.02
CA CYS A 47 -13.94 -25.11 4.69
C CYS A 47 -13.78 -23.88 3.78
N TRP A 48 -14.10 -22.67 4.29
CA TRP A 48 -13.93 -21.44 3.52
C TRP A 48 -12.47 -21.22 3.12
N GLN A 49 -11.53 -21.49 4.03
CA GLN A 49 -10.10 -21.43 3.76
C GLN A 49 -9.71 -22.39 2.62
N CYS A 50 -10.21 -23.63 2.63
CA CYS A 50 -9.95 -24.61 1.58
C CYS A 50 -10.57 -24.22 0.22
N LEU A 51 -11.61 -23.39 0.22
CA LEU A 51 -12.23 -22.84 -1.00
C LEU A 51 -11.59 -21.54 -1.48
N GLY A 52 -10.62 -20.97 -0.75
CA GLY A 52 -10.02 -19.67 -1.07
C GLY A 52 -10.89 -18.46 -0.69
N GLU A 53 -11.99 -18.68 0.01
CA GLU A 53 -12.94 -17.65 0.45
C GLU A 53 -12.48 -17.03 1.78
N TYR A 54 -11.33 -16.35 1.76
CA TYR A 54 -10.63 -15.95 2.97
C TYR A 54 -11.36 -14.90 3.82
N ASP A 55 -12.14 -14.01 3.21
CA ASP A 55 -12.97 -13.05 3.95
C ASP A 55 -14.02 -13.77 4.81
N LYS A 56 -14.73 -14.76 4.24
CA LYS A 56 -15.70 -15.58 4.99
C LYS A 56 -15.02 -16.44 6.06
N ALA A 57 -13.82 -16.95 5.78
CA ALA A 57 -13.03 -17.68 6.75
C ALA A 57 -12.65 -16.78 7.95
N MET A 58 -12.28 -15.52 7.69
CA MET A 58 -11.98 -14.53 8.73
C MET A 58 -13.23 -14.20 9.56
N GLU A 59 -14.36 -13.93 8.93
CA GLU A 59 -15.63 -13.64 9.62
C GLU A 59 -16.07 -14.80 10.55
N ASP A 60 -16.04 -16.04 10.06
CA ASP A 60 -16.35 -17.21 10.89
C ASP A 60 -15.33 -17.38 12.02
N SER A 61 -14.05 -17.07 11.77
CA SER A 61 -13.02 -17.12 12.81
C SER A 61 -13.27 -16.08 13.91
N GLU A 62 -13.76 -14.89 13.57
CA GLU A 62 -14.15 -13.86 14.53
C GLU A 62 -15.38 -14.26 15.33
N GLN A 63 -16.38 -14.90 14.71
CA GLN A 63 -17.49 -15.50 15.46
C GLN A 63 -17.00 -16.60 16.40
N CYS A 64 -16.04 -17.43 15.98
CA CYS A 64 -15.43 -18.43 16.85
C CYS A 64 -14.78 -17.79 18.08
N ILE A 65 -13.96 -16.75 17.90
CA ILE A 65 -13.31 -16.00 19.00
C ILE A 65 -14.36 -15.34 19.90
N LYS A 66 -15.43 -14.76 19.33
CA LYS A 66 -16.51 -14.16 20.11
C LYS A 66 -17.23 -15.18 20.99
N MET A 67 -17.45 -16.39 20.48
CA MET A 67 -18.08 -17.47 21.24
C MET A 67 -17.14 -18.10 22.26
N ARG A 68 -15.83 -18.19 21.94
CA ARG A 68 -14.79 -18.83 22.77
C ARG A 68 -13.50 -18.01 22.74
N PRO A 69 -13.41 -16.92 23.51
CA PRO A 69 -12.24 -16.03 23.50
C PRO A 69 -10.98 -16.66 24.08
N ASP A 70 -11.14 -17.75 24.84
CA ASP A 70 -10.10 -18.56 25.48
C ASP A 70 -9.71 -19.80 24.64
N TRP A 71 -10.21 -19.92 23.40
CA TRP A 71 -9.96 -21.08 22.57
C TRP A 71 -9.09 -20.73 21.35
N LEU A 72 -7.90 -21.34 21.31
CA LEU A 72 -6.87 -21.02 20.33
C LEU A 72 -7.34 -21.14 18.86
N LYS A 73 -8.20 -22.11 18.55
CA LYS A 73 -8.57 -22.42 17.16
C LYS A 73 -9.18 -21.23 16.42
N GLY A 74 -9.95 -20.36 17.09
CA GLY A 74 -10.50 -19.16 16.47
C GLY A 74 -9.41 -18.21 15.98
N TYR A 75 -8.46 -17.86 16.85
CA TYR A 75 -7.31 -17.01 16.51
C TYR A 75 -6.44 -17.64 15.42
N PHE A 76 -6.18 -18.94 15.51
CA PHE A 76 -5.36 -19.65 14.51
C PHE A 76 -5.99 -19.59 13.12
N ARG A 77 -7.31 -19.84 13.01
CA ARG A 77 -8.04 -19.73 11.74
C ARG A 77 -8.04 -18.30 11.20
N LYS A 78 -8.26 -17.30 12.06
CA LYS A 78 -8.21 -15.88 11.66
C LYS A 78 -6.82 -15.49 11.14
N GLY A 79 -5.76 -15.89 11.83
CA GLY A 79 -4.38 -15.62 11.42
C GLY A 79 -4.05 -16.23 10.06
N LEU A 80 -4.48 -17.46 9.78
CA LEU A 80 -4.32 -18.10 8.48
C LEU A 80 -5.12 -17.40 7.37
N ALA A 81 -6.36 -16.98 7.63
CA ALA A 81 -7.17 -16.24 6.67
C ALA A 81 -6.50 -14.89 6.31
N LEU A 82 -6.06 -14.13 7.31
CA LEU A 82 -5.34 -12.87 7.14
C LEU A 82 -4.01 -13.06 6.39
N GLN A 83 -3.27 -14.12 6.68
CA GLN A 83 -2.06 -14.47 5.95
C GLN A 83 -2.37 -14.72 4.47
N SER A 84 -3.40 -15.50 4.16
CA SER A 84 -3.83 -15.78 2.78
C SER A 84 -4.30 -14.53 2.03
N MET A 85 -4.83 -13.53 2.73
CA MET A 85 -5.17 -12.21 2.19
C MET A 85 -3.97 -11.25 2.09
N ASN A 86 -2.76 -11.69 2.44
CA ASN A 86 -1.56 -10.86 2.54
C ASN A 86 -1.68 -9.67 3.51
N ARG A 87 -2.61 -9.74 4.48
CA ARG A 87 -2.80 -8.76 5.56
C ARG A 87 -1.85 -9.07 6.72
N LEU A 88 -0.54 -9.02 6.43
CA LEU A 88 0.52 -9.56 7.29
C LEU A 88 0.59 -8.92 8.68
N ASP A 89 0.38 -7.60 8.80
CA ASP A 89 0.42 -6.91 10.10
C ASP A 89 -0.72 -7.35 11.02
N GLU A 90 -1.91 -7.59 10.46
CA GLU A 90 -3.07 -8.09 11.21
C GLU A 90 -2.93 -9.56 11.56
N ALA A 91 -2.36 -10.37 10.65
CA ALA A 91 -2.01 -11.76 10.93
C ALA A 91 -1.01 -11.86 12.09
N GLN A 92 0.02 -11.01 12.10
CA GLN A 92 1.01 -10.95 13.18
C GLN A 92 0.35 -10.68 14.54
N LYS A 93 -0.48 -9.64 14.62
CA LYS A 93 -1.23 -9.30 15.85
C LYS A 93 -2.13 -10.46 16.29
N THR A 94 -2.83 -11.08 15.36
CA THR A 94 -3.74 -12.21 15.66
C THR A 94 -2.96 -13.42 16.21
N PHE A 95 -1.81 -13.77 15.64
CA PHE A 95 -0.99 -14.86 16.18
C PHE A 95 -0.34 -14.50 17.53
N GLN A 96 -0.01 -13.23 17.78
CA GLN A 96 0.42 -12.78 19.10
C GLN A 96 -0.70 -12.89 20.14
N GLU A 97 -1.94 -12.56 19.78
CA GLU A 97 -3.12 -12.78 20.64
C GLU A 97 -3.35 -14.27 20.89
N ALA A 98 -3.18 -15.12 19.87
CA ALA A 98 -3.25 -16.57 20.00
C ALA A 98 -2.25 -17.10 21.05
N LEU A 99 -1.01 -16.58 21.08
CA LEU A 99 -0.01 -16.92 22.09
C LEU A 99 -0.31 -16.35 23.48
N LYS A 100 -1.22 -15.38 23.63
CA LYS A 100 -1.70 -15.00 24.98
C LYS A 100 -2.64 -16.07 25.55
N VAL A 101 -3.35 -16.78 24.69
CA VAL A 101 -4.25 -17.89 25.05
C VAL A 101 -3.45 -19.16 25.33
N GLU A 102 -2.54 -19.54 24.41
CA GLU A 102 -1.64 -20.69 24.59
C GLU A 102 -0.17 -20.28 24.32
N PRO A 103 0.58 -19.84 25.36
CA PRO A 103 1.93 -19.27 25.21
C PRO A 103 3.01 -20.16 24.62
N HIS A 104 2.83 -21.49 24.65
CA HIS A 104 3.82 -22.47 24.20
C HIS A 104 3.33 -23.29 23.00
N ASN A 105 2.33 -22.80 22.26
CA ASN A 105 1.85 -23.50 21.09
C ASN A 105 2.83 -23.35 19.91
N GLN A 106 3.57 -24.43 19.61
CA GLN A 106 4.62 -24.43 18.59
C GLN A 106 4.09 -24.07 17.19
N GLU A 107 2.90 -24.54 16.82
CA GLU A 107 2.31 -24.28 15.51
C GLU A 107 2.06 -22.78 15.31
N VAL A 108 1.58 -22.09 16.35
CA VAL A 108 1.37 -20.64 16.34
C VAL A 108 2.70 -19.89 16.30
N MET A 109 3.71 -20.33 17.05
CA MET A 109 5.05 -19.73 17.02
C MET A 109 5.67 -19.82 15.62
N ASP A 110 5.58 -20.97 14.97
CA ASP A 110 6.11 -21.18 13.62
C ASP A 110 5.40 -20.27 12.61
N LYS A 111 4.07 -20.12 12.73
CA LYS A 111 3.29 -19.19 11.90
C LYS A 111 3.68 -17.74 12.15
N LEU A 112 3.82 -17.33 13.41
CA LEU A 112 4.23 -15.97 13.77
C LEU A 112 5.64 -15.67 13.24
N GLN A 113 6.57 -16.62 13.34
CA GLN A 113 7.91 -16.48 12.80
C GLN A 113 7.88 -16.31 11.28
N ALA A 114 7.12 -17.13 10.56
CA ALA A 114 6.96 -16.99 9.11
C ALA A 114 6.38 -15.62 8.72
N ILE A 115 5.39 -15.11 9.47
CA ILE A 115 4.84 -13.77 9.27
C ILE A 115 5.89 -12.69 9.53
N ASN A 116 6.68 -12.80 10.59
CA ASN A 116 7.76 -11.86 10.90
C ASN A 116 8.81 -11.81 9.79
N ASP A 117 9.17 -12.95 9.21
CA ASP A 117 10.12 -13.02 8.10
C ASP A 117 9.55 -12.38 6.82
N LEU A 118 8.26 -12.60 6.52
CA LEU A 118 7.57 -11.93 5.42
C LEU A 118 7.50 -10.41 5.64
N LEU A 119 7.17 -9.95 6.84
CA LEU A 119 7.14 -8.53 7.20
C LEU A 119 8.54 -7.90 7.09
N ARG A 120 9.58 -8.60 7.55
CA ARG A 120 10.97 -8.15 7.42
C ARG A 120 11.35 -8.02 5.94
N LYS A 121 11.01 -9.01 5.12
CA LYS A 121 11.27 -8.98 3.67
C LYS A 121 10.51 -7.82 3.00
N ARG A 122 9.22 -7.65 3.31
CA ARG A 122 8.39 -6.52 2.85
C ARG A 122 9.05 -5.20 3.21
N ASN A 123 9.44 -5.04 4.47
CA ASN A 123 10.06 -3.82 4.99
C ASN A 123 11.48 -3.58 4.44
N GLN A 124 12.19 -4.62 4.02
CA GLN A 124 13.47 -4.49 3.31
C GLN A 124 13.27 -4.06 1.86
N THR A 125 12.29 -4.65 1.15
CA THR A 125 11.96 -4.27 -0.23
C THR A 125 11.36 -2.87 -0.34
N THR A 126 10.81 -2.32 0.75
CA THR A 126 10.31 -0.94 0.80
C THR A 126 11.37 0.08 1.23
N LYS A 127 12.65 -0.31 1.33
CA LYS A 127 13.76 0.66 1.51
C LYS A 127 14.39 1.04 0.16
N PRO A 128 14.72 2.33 -0.06
CA PRO A 128 15.42 2.78 -1.26
C PRO A 128 16.71 1.97 -1.54
N ALA A 129 17.50 1.69 -0.51
CA ALA A 129 18.76 0.95 -0.63
C ALA A 129 18.61 -0.47 -1.24
N SER A 130 17.41 -1.05 -1.22
CA SER A 130 17.15 -2.36 -1.81
C SER A 130 17.10 -2.34 -3.35
N CYS A 131 16.85 -1.18 -3.97
CA CYS A 131 16.78 -1.04 -5.41
C CYS A 131 18.18 -1.13 -6.03
N LYS A 132 18.28 -1.95 -7.09
CA LYS A 132 19.52 -2.18 -7.84
C LYS A 132 19.54 -1.48 -9.19
N THR A 133 18.38 -1.12 -9.72
CA THR A 133 18.25 -0.41 -11.00
C THR A 133 17.43 0.86 -10.84
N LEU A 134 17.63 1.82 -11.76
CA LEU A 134 16.78 3.01 -11.84
C LEU A 134 15.30 2.61 -12.00
N GLU A 135 14.99 1.64 -12.85
CA GLU A 135 13.61 1.24 -13.15
C GLU A 135 12.89 0.69 -11.91
N ASP A 136 13.56 -0.16 -11.12
CA ASP A 136 13.00 -0.70 -9.87
C ASP A 136 12.69 0.42 -8.87
N ALA A 137 13.65 1.35 -8.70
CA ALA A 137 13.51 2.48 -7.80
C ALA A 137 12.39 3.44 -8.25
N LYS A 138 12.34 3.77 -9.55
CA LYS A 138 11.29 4.59 -10.16
C LYS A 138 9.91 3.96 -9.98
N LYS A 139 9.78 2.65 -10.21
CA LYS A 139 8.51 1.92 -10.07
C LYS A 139 7.99 1.95 -8.64
N LEU A 140 8.85 1.71 -7.64
CA LEU A 140 8.47 1.78 -6.23
C LEU A 140 8.14 3.21 -5.80
N GLY A 141 8.93 4.20 -6.25
CA GLY A 141 8.62 5.62 -6.05
C GLY A 141 7.23 6.00 -6.58
N ASN A 142 6.87 5.53 -7.79
CA ASN A 142 5.56 5.79 -8.38
C ASN A 142 4.41 5.16 -7.57
N SER A 143 4.58 3.92 -7.09
CA SER A 143 3.59 3.27 -6.21
C SER A 143 3.35 4.09 -4.95
N LEU A 144 4.43 4.46 -4.26
CA LEU A 144 4.37 5.24 -3.02
C LEU A 144 3.79 6.64 -3.23
N PHE A 145 4.09 7.28 -4.37
CA PHE A 145 3.47 8.55 -4.73
C PHE A 145 1.95 8.42 -4.87
N SER A 146 1.46 7.34 -5.50
CA SER A 146 0.02 7.08 -5.66
C SER A 146 -0.67 6.77 -4.32
N GLU A 147 0.06 6.21 -3.36
CA GLU A 147 -0.39 6.00 -1.98
C GLU A 147 -0.32 7.28 -1.11
N GLY A 148 0.16 8.41 -1.64
CA GLY A 148 0.32 9.66 -0.90
C GLY A 148 1.55 9.71 0.02
N LYS A 149 2.45 8.73 -0.06
CA LYS A 149 3.68 8.65 0.75
C LYS A 149 4.81 9.44 0.09
N TYR A 150 4.64 10.75 -0.02
CA TYR A 150 5.50 11.61 -0.85
C TYR A 150 6.97 11.65 -0.40
N ASP A 151 7.24 11.72 0.91
CA ASP A 151 8.63 11.74 1.42
C ASP A 151 9.38 10.45 1.10
N LEU A 152 8.71 9.30 1.28
CA LEU A 152 9.32 8.00 0.96
C LEU A 152 9.49 7.85 -0.55
N ALA A 153 8.50 8.26 -1.35
CA ALA A 153 8.61 8.27 -2.80
C ALA A 153 9.81 9.12 -3.28
N ALA A 154 10.05 10.28 -2.68
CA ALA A 154 11.19 11.13 -2.98
C ALA A 154 12.54 10.45 -2.70
N GLN A 155 12.64 9.64 -1.64
CA GLN A 155 13.84 8.85 -1.36
C GLN A 155 14.08 7.76 -2.41
N PHE A 156 13.02 7.12 -2.92
CA PHE A 156 13.14 6.17 -4.02
C PHE A 156 13.57 6.81 -5.33
N TYR A 157 13.03 7.98 -5.68
CA TYR A 157 13.51 8.71 -6.86
C TYR A 157 14.95 9.19 -6.69
N THR A 158 15.35 9.59 -5.49
CA THR A 158 16.76 9.91 -5.17
C THR A 158 17.66 8.71 -5.47
N ARG A 159 17.28 7.53 -4.99
CA ARG A 159 18.00 6.31 -5.31
C ARG A 159 18.04 6.01 -6.81
N ALA A 160 16.93 6.23 -7.51
CA ALA A 160 16.85 6.02 -8.95
C ALA A 160 17.85 6.92 -9.71
N ILE A 161 17.97 8.19 -9.29
CA ILE A 161 18.90 9.18 -9.84
C ILE A 161 20.36 8.79 -9.55
N GLU A 162 20.66 8.29 -8.35
CA GLU A 162 22.00 7.82 -7.96
C GLU A 162 22.46 6.59 -8.75
N LEU A 163 21.53 5.68 -9.06
CA LEU A 163 21.80 4.45 -9.81
C LEU A 163 22.06 4.68 -11.30
N GLU A 164 21.68 5.85 -11.83
CA GLU A 164 21.87 6.21 -13.23
C GLU A 164 22.95 7.31 -13.35
N PRO A 165 24.20 6.97 -13.63
CA PRO A 165 25.26 7.95 -13.73
C PRO A 165 25.12 8.85 -14.97
N ARG A 166 24.47 8.39 -16.04
CA ARG A 166 24.37 9.13 -17.31
C ARG A 166 23.19 10.11 -17.29
N ALA A 167 23.28 11.16 -18.11
CA ALA A 167 22.20 12.11 -18.33
C ALA A 167 21.16 11.51 -19.31
N THR A 168 20.35 10.57 -18.83
CA THR A 168 19.30 9.91 -19.63
C THR A 168 17.94 10.57 -19.45
N LYS A 169 17.03 10.40 -20.42
CA LYS A 169 15.64 10.85 -20.28
C LYS A 169 14.94 10.23 -19.07
N ASP A 170 15.23 8.98 -18.74
CA ASP A 170 14.70 8.33 -17.53
C ASP A 170 15.18 9.01 -16.24
N LYS A 171 16.43 9.47 -16.20
CA LYS A 171 16.95 10.27 -15.08
C LYS A 171 16.23 11.61 -14.98
N ALA A 172 15.98 12.29 -16.11
CA ALA A 172 15.19 13.52 -16.15
C ALA A 172 13.75 13.31 -15.63
N VAL A 173 13.13 12.18 -15.98
CA VAL A 173 11.81 11.77 -15.45
C VAL A 173 11.86 11.56 -13.94
N CYS A 174 12.91 10.93 -13.42
CA CYS A 174 13.06 10.73 -11.97
C CYS A 174 13.20 12.06 -11.21
N TYR A 175 13.97 13.03 -11.74
CA TYR A 175 13.99 14.40 -11.20
C TYR A 175 12.61 15.05 -11.23
N ALA A 176 11.89 14.98 -12.36
CA ALA A 176 10.55 15.57 -12.48
C ALA A 176 9.52 14.93 -11.54
N ASN A 177 9.65 13.63 -11.27
CA ASN A 177 8.81 12.90 -10.32
C ASN A 177 9.16 13.25 -8.87
N ARG A 178 10.44 13.37 -8.52
CA ARG A 178 10.87 13.81 -7.19
C ARG A 178 10.45 15.26 -6.91
N ALA A 179 10.52 16.15 -7.90
CA ALA A 179 9.93 17.48 -7.83
C ALA A 179 8.42 17.46 -7.59
N ALA A 180 7.70 16.45 -8.10
CA ALA A 180 6.28 16.28 -7.83
C ALA A 180 6.03 15.96 -6.35
N CYS A 181 6.88 15.16 -5.70
CA CYS A 181 6.82 14.92 -4.26
C CYS A 181 7.01 16.23 -3.48
N TYR A 182 8.04 17.00 -3.82
CA TYR A 182 8.34 18.27 -3.17
C TYR A 182 7.23 19.31 -3.34
N GLN A 183 6.48 19.26 -4.44
CA GLN A 183 5.28 20.09 -4.59
C GLN A 183 4.21 19.75 -3.54
N GLN A 184 3.99 18.46 -3.28
CA GLN A 184 2.99 18.01 -2.29
C GLN A 184 3.41 18.31 -0.85
N THR A 185 4.72 18.43 -0.61
CA THR A 185 5.29 18.75 0.71
C THR A 185 5.72 20.22 0.84
N HIS A 186 5.40 21.06 -0.15
CA HIS A 186 5.71 22.50 -0.17
C HIS A 186 7.20 22.86 -0.06
N LEU A 187 8.08 21.95 -0.46
CA LEU A 187 9.54 22.14 -0.47
C LEU A 187 9.98 22.83 -1.77
N TYR A 188 9.59 24.10 -1.95
CA TYR A 188 9.72 24.81 -3.23
C TYR A 188 11.17 24.99 -3.73
N SER A 189 12.16 25.17 -2.86
CA SER A 189 13.57 25.27 -3.30
C SER A 189 14.04 23.97 -3.96
N MET A 190 13.85 22.84 -3.28
CA MET A 190 14.23 21.52 -3.78
C MET A 190 13.44 21.15 -5.05
N MET A 191 12.16 21.54 -5.11
CA MET A 191 11.32 21.39 -6.30
C MET A 191 11.90 22.12 -7.52
N ALA A 192 12.36 23.37 -7.34
CA ALA A 192 12.94 24.17 -8.42
C ALA A 192 14.30 23.63 -8.88
N GLU A 193 15.12 23.14 -7.95
CA GLU A 193 16.40 22.48 -8.24
C GLU A 193 16.19 21.22 -9.10
N ASP A 194 15.28 20.33 -8.71
CA ASP A 194 14.99 19.11 -9.45
C ASP A 194 14.41 19.39 -10.84
N CYS A 195 13.52 20.38 -10.96
CA CYS A 195 13.02 20.76 -12.27
C CYS A 195 14.12 21.36 -13.16
N SER A 196 15.06 22.12 -12.59
CA SER A 196 16.23 22.61 -13.33
C SER A 196 17.12 21.47 -13.81
N ALA A 197 17.37 20.47 -12.96
CA ALA A 197 18.11 19.28 -13.34
C ALA A 197 17.41 18.48 -14.45
N ALA A 198 16.07 18.34 -14.37
CA ALA A 198 15.28 17.69 -15.41
C ALA A 198 15.36 18.43 -16.75
N ILE A 199 15.24 19.77 -16.74
CA ILE A 199 15.31 20.63 -17.94
C ILE A 199 16.70 20.62 -18.56
N ALA A 200 17.76 20.58 -17.74
CA ALA A 200 19.13 20.50 -18.22
C ALA A 200 19.41 19.22 -19.03
N ILE A 201 18.70 18.13 -18.70
CA ILE A 201 18.81 16.85 -19.43
C ILE A 201 17.82 16.80 -20.61
N ASP A 202 16.59 17.27 -20.39
CA ASP A 202 15.52 17.29 -21.39
C ASP A 202 14.87 18.68 -21.45
N SER A 203 15.39 19.51 -22.37
CA SER A 203 14.95 20.90 -22.55
C SER A 203 13.52 21.01 -23.10
N GLN A 204 12.92 19.91 -23.55
CA GLN A 204 11.54 19.86 -24.04
C GLN A 204 10.55 19.43 -22.96
N ASN A 205 10.99 19.23 -21.71
CA ASN A 205 10.14 18.79 -20.61
C ASN A 205 9.23 19.91 -20.09
N VAL A 206 8.10 20.11 -20.75
CA VAL A 206 7.08 21.12 -20.42
C VAL A 206 6.61 21.03 -18.96
N LYS A 207 6.45 19.80 -18.43
CA LYS A 207 6.01 19.59 -17.05
C LYS A 207 7.02 20.13 -16.04
N ALA A 208 8.32 20.02 -16.32
CA ALA A 208 9.36 20.55 -15.46
C ALA A 208 9.35 22.08 -15.43
N TYR A 209 9.17 22.76 -16.58
CA TYR A 209 9.01 24.22 -16.60
C TYR A 209 7.79 24.68 -15.80
N ILE A 210 6.63 24.02 -16.00
CA ILE A 210 5.40 24.37 -15.26
C ILE A 210 5.60 24.19 -13.75
N ARG A 211 6.24 23.09 -13.32
CA ARG A 211 6.53 22.88 -11.89
C ARG A 211 7.50 23.93 -11.36
N ARG A 212 8.59 24.20 -12.07
CA ARG A 212 9.57 25.17 -11.61
C ARG A 212 8.97 26.57 -11.48
N ALA A 213 8.07 26.94 -12.40
CA ALA A 213 7.29 28.17 -12.28
C ALA A 213 6.41 28.18 -11.00
N ILE A 214 5.69 27.10 -10.71
CA ILE A 214 4.91 26.96 -9.46
C ILE A 214 5.80 27.07 -8.22
N ALA A 215 6.99 26.46 -8.26
CA ALA A 215 7.96 26.56 -7.18
C ALA A 215 8.42 28.02 -6.97
N TYR A 216 8.71 28.73 -8.06
CA TYR A 216 9.05 30.15 -8.03
C TYR A 216 7.91 31.02 -7.54
N GLU A 217 6.64 30.74 -7.91
CA GLU A 217 5.47 31.41 -7.31
C GLU A 217 5.45 31.21 -5.79
N GLY A 218 5.64 29.97 -5.32
CA GLY A 218 5.69 29.65 -3.88
C GLY A 218 6.86 30.29 -3.13
N MET A 219 7.90 30.73 -3.85
CA MET A 219 9.03 31.50 -3.31
C MET A 219 8.94 33.00 -3.61
N GLU A 220 7.82 33.49 -4.17
CA GLU A 220 7.60 34.88 -4.60
C GLU A 220 8.61 35.40 -5.64
N LYS A 221 9.25 34.48 -6.38
CA LYS A 221 10.18 34.79 -7.48
C LYS A 221 9.42 34.98 -8.80
N TRP A 222 8.50 35.94 -8.82
CA TRP A 222 7.51 36.12 -9.90
C TRP A 222 8.11 36.31 -11.30
N LYS A 223 9.27 36.97 -11.42
CA LYS A 223 9.95 37.13 -12.72
C LYS A 223 10.42 35.78 -13.28
N LEU A 224 11.06 34.96 -12.45
CA LEU A 224 11.52 33.63 -12.86
C LEU A 224 10.34 32.70 -13.19
N ALA A 225 9.25 32.79 -12.42
CA ALA A 225 8.03 32.03 -12.72
C ALA A 225 7.44 32.42 -14.09
N LEU A 226 7.40 33.73 -14.39
CA LEU A 226 6.91 34.25 -15.65
C LEU A 226 7.75 33.75 -16.84
N ASP A 227 9.07 33.73 -16.71
CA ASP A 227 9.99 33.22 -17.74
C ASP A 227 9.73 31.75 -18.05
N ASP A 228 9.63 30.90 -17.00
CA ASP A 228 9.34 29.48 -17.17
C ASP A 228 7.97 29.23 -17.81
N TYR A 229 6.94 30.02 -17.45
CA TYR A 229 5.64 29.90 -18.10
C TYR A 229 5.66 30.34 -19.57
N ASN A 230 6.44 31.37 -19.92
CA ASN A 230 6.61 31.77 -21.31
C ASN A 230 7.29 30.67 -22.13
N THR A 231 8.35 30.06 -21.60
CA THR A 231 9.00 28.90 -22.25
C THR A 231 8.03 27.72 -22.38
N ALA A 232 7.28 27.40 -21.32
CA ALA A 232 6.27 26.34 -21.37
C ALA A 232 5.18 26.63 -22.43
N LYS A 233 4.77 27.90 -22.61
CA LYS A 233 3.80 28.31 -23.64
C LYS A 233 4.35 28.14 -25.05
N GLN A 234 5.63 28.44 -25.27
CA GLN A 234 6.27 28.23 -26.57
C GLN A 234 6.31 26.75 -26.93
N LEU A 235 6.61 25.88 -25.96
CA LEU A 235 6.67 24.43 -26.16
C LEU A 235 5.28 23.77 -26.28
N ALA A 236 4.28 24.27 -25.55
CA ALA A 236 2.92 23.72 -25.52
C ALA A 236 1.84 24.82 -25.42
N PRO A 237 1.48 25.47 -26.54
CA PRO A 237 0.63 26.67 -26.55
C PRO A 237 -0.81 26.47 -26.04
N SER A 238 -1.33 25.25 -26.08
CA SER A 238 -2.73 24.93 -25.74
C SER A 238 -2.97 24.60 -24.26
N LEU A 239 -1.93 24.61 -23.41
CA LEU A 239 -2.07 24.25 -22.00
C LEU A 239 -2.72 25.37 -21.17
N ALA A 240 -3.94 25.14 -20.69
CA ALA A 240 -4.68 26.09 -19.86
C ALA A 240 -3.94 26.47 -18.56
N SER A 241 -3.23 25.52 -17.94
CA SER A 241 -2.45 25.74 -16.73
C SER A 241 -1.35 26.79 -16.91
N VAL A 242 -0.74 26.86 -18.10
CA VAL A 242 0.28 27.85 -18.46
C VAL A 242 -0.34 29.24 -18.57
N SER A 243 -1.46 29.36 -19.28
CA SER A 243 -2.18 30.63 -19.43
C SER A 243 -2.64 31.20 -18.09
N GLN A 244 -3.12 30.36 -17.18
CA GLN A 244 -3.50 30.77 -15.82
C GLN A 244 -2.29 31.22 -15.00
N GLY A 245 -1.16 30.50 -15.10
CA GLY A 245 0.09 30.85 -14.43
C GLY A 245 0.66 32.21 -14.88
N LEU A 246 0.67 32.46 -16.19
CA LEU A 246 1.08 33.76 -16.76
C LEU A 246 0.25 34.91 -16.17
N LEU A 247 -1.07 34.76 -16.11
CA LEU A 247 -1.97 35.79 -15.58
C LEU A 247 -1.70 36.07 -14.09
N ARG A 248 -1.46 35.02 -13.28
CA ARG A 248 -1.11 35.18 -11.86
C ARG A 248 0.20 35.96 -11.70
N CYS A 249 1.25 35.55 -12.41
CA CYS A 249 2.55 36.21 -12.33
C CYS A 249 2.47 37.68 -12.78
N GLN A 250 1.75 37.97 -13.86
CA GLN A 250 1.57 39.34 -14.35
C GLN A 250 0.80 40.24 -13.39
N ARG A 251 -0.18 39.69 -12.64
CA ARG A 251 -0.92 40.44 -11.62
C ARG A 251 -0.03 40.74 -10.42
N ALA A 252 0.70 39.73 -9.92
CA ALA A 252 1.62 39.89 -8.80
C ALA A 252 2.69 40.96 -9.09
N LEU A 253 3.27 40.97 -10.29
CA LEU A 253 4.27 41.97 -10.70
C LEU A 253 3.71 43.39 -10.85
N ARG A 254 2.42 43.54 -11.16
CA ARG A 254 1.76 44.85 -11.26
C ARG A 254 1.31 45.42 -9.91
N GLY A 255 0.96 44.54 -8.96
CA GLY A 255 0.46 44.93 -7.64
C GLY A 255 1.54 45.16 -6.57
N GLY A 256 2.82 44.91 -6.89
CA GLY A 256 3.96 45.12 -5.99
C GLY A 256 4.72 46.44 -6.22
N MET A 257 4.10 47.43 -6.88
CA MET A 257 4.62 48.81 -7.02
C MET A 257 3.90 49.76 -6.08
#